data_AF-A0A315YFV8-F1
#
_entry.id   AF-A0A315YFV8-F1
#
_cell.length_a   1.000
_cell.length_b   1.000
_cell.length_c   1.000
_cell.angle_alpha   90.00
_cell.angle_beta   90.00
_cell.angle_gamma   90.00
#
_symmetry.space_group_name_H-M   'P 1'
#
loop_
_entity.id
_entity.type
_entity.pdbx_description
1 polymer ?
#
loop_
_entity_poly.entity_id
_entity_poly.type
_entity_poly.pdbx_seq_one_letter_code
_entity_poly.pdbx_strand_id
1 'polypeptide(L)'
;MAEARFIKTVTFGGYEKEAVIKRLEFLNTQVHDLRNELRETKLLLDAYKKGSDQEKALESVLSEERAKLTQVQVQNNTLNVKLKATDDENRSLEQQIKDQNAQIAELNDKLKAAESKCAALMAQDEAMALSNVFIEAQKSSSMLEGTAKAKAAEIEFKSKKLAEDIVSDANVEAEQIIFEAERTAAETIADAKNRAEQMEVASNNLRAAALDDVATLKKQVAFMADAFETLRDEGIDRLEKAKALLDGTENTLKSGGVPVFREPKVYEPEIPEQPITLSEKMREDSRNEDERRKKQEELDKLRQMAESIGSKKEGSDKDNTEEKPSAPTDNSGEKPAEGEKKGGKIDLAALAAKANAIGKN
;
A
#
# COMPACT_ATOMS: atom_id res chain seq x y z
N MET A 1 -8.37 10.86 11.66
CA MET A 1 -9.66 10.52 11.01
C MET A 1 -10.17 11.74 10.25
N ALA A 2 -10.98 11.58 9.20
CA ALA A 2 -11.54 12.72 8.47
C ALA A 2 -12.69 13.36 9.26
N GLU A 3 -12.59 14.67 9.55
CA GLU A 3 -13.49 15.32 10.51
C GLU A 3 -14.72 15.96 9.85
N ALA A 4 -15.91 15.68 10.40
CA ALA A 4 -17.14 16.36 10.03
C ALA A 4 -17.16 17.79 10.61
N ARG A 5 -16.88 18.79 9.77
CA ARG A 5 -16.79 20.22 10.16
C ARG A 5 -18.06 20.82 10.78
N PHE A 6 -19.20 20.12 10.71
CA PHE A 6 -20.49 20.61 11.18
C PHE A 6 -21.23 19.54 11.97
N ILE A 7 -21.85 19.94 13.08
CA ILE A 7 -22.75 19.11 13.87
C ILE A 7 -24.06 18.96 13.09
N LYS A 8 -24.55 17.73 12.89
CA LYS A 8 -25.81 17.49 12.18
C LYS A 8 -27.00 18.06 12.94
N THR A 9 -28.00 18.56 12.20
CA THR A 9 -29.29 18.98 12.74
C THR A 9 -30.30 17.83 12.72
N VAL A 10 -31.16 17.75 13.74
CA VAL A 10 -32.32 16.85 13.75
C VAL A 10 -33.54 17.50 13.09
N THR A 11 -34.49 16.69 12.63
CA THR A 11 -35.64 17.11 11.81
C THR A 11 -36.55 18.15 12.47
N PHE A 12 -36.59 18.21 13.80
CA PHE A 12 -37.31 19.22 14.59
C PHE A 12 -36.33 20.16 15.31
N GLY A 13 -35.67 21.03 14.56
CA GLY A 13 -35.13 22.31 15.07
C GLY A 13 -34.04 22.21 16.15
N GLY A 14 -33.16 21.22 16.10
CA GLY A 14 -32.06 21.06 17.06
C GLY A 14 -30.83 20.38 16.46
N TYR A 15 -29.85 20.04 17.30
CA TYR A 15 -28.63 19.32 16.91
C TYR A 15 -28.63 17.86 17.41
N GLU A 16 -27.97 16.97 16.68
CA GLU A 16 -27.76 15.56 17.04
C GLU A 16 -26.91 15.45 18.32
N LYS A 17 -27.51 15.02 19.45
CA LYS A 17 -26.90 15.01 20.79
C LYS A 17 -25.51 14.35 20.81
N GLU A 18 -25.36 13.22 20.13
CA GLU A 18 -24.07 12.52 20.05
C GLU A 18 -23.00 13.32 19.29
N ALA A 19 -23.38 13.98 18.20
CA ALA A 19 -22.45 14.80 17.44
C ALA A 19 -22.03 16.07 18.22
N VAL A 20 -22.93 16.62 19.05
CA VAL A 20 -22.59 17.68 20.02
C VAL A 20 -21.59 17.17 21.05
N ILE A 21 -21.85 16.03 21.69
CA ILE A 21 -20.97 15.45 22.72
C ILE A 21 -19.58 15.14 22.13
N LYS A 22 -19.51 14.39 21.03
CA LYS A 22 -18.25 14.01 20.37
C LYS A 22 -17.43 15.23 19.94
N ARG A 23 -18.09 16.33 19.52
CA ARG A 23 -17.41 17.59 19.18
C ARG A 23 -16.95 18.37 20.41
N LEU A 24 -17.68 18.32 21.53
CA LEU A 24 -17.25 18.91 22.81
C LEU A 24 -16.08 18.15 23.43
N GLU A 25 -16.10 16.82 23.41
CA GLU A 25 -15.00 15.95 23.85
C GLU A 25 -13.73 16.25 23.06
N PHE A 26 -13.81 16.23 21.72
CA PHE A 26 -12.69 16.57 20.84
C PHE A 26 -12.14 17.98 21.07
N LEU A 27 -13.03 18.98 21.20
CA LEU A 27 -12.62 20.37 21.47
C LEU A 27 -11.97 20.50 22.87
N ASN A 28 -12.44 19.74 23.86
CA ASN A 28 -11.83 19.71 25.18
C ASN A 28 -10.42 19.08 25.12
N THR A 29 -10.23 17.98 24.39
CA THR A 29 -8.90 17.41 24.12
C THR A 29 -7.97 18.43 23.48
N GLN A 30 -8.38 19.10 22.40
CA GLN A 30 -7.59 20.18 21.78
C GLN A 30 -7.25 21.31 22.76
N VAL A 31 -8.17 21.68 23.66
CA VAL A 31 -7.93 22.68 24.71
C VAL A 31 -6.94 22.18 25.76
N HIS A 32 -6.90 20.89 26.06
CA HIS A 32 -5.88 20.29 26.94
C HIS A 32 -4.50 20.23 26.25
N ASP A 33 -4.44 19.79 24.99
CA ASP A 33 -3.19 19.73 24.22
C ASP A 33 -2.56 21.12 24.07
N LEU A 34 -3.34 22.11 23.61
CA LEU A 34 -2.89 23.51 23.49
C LEU A 34 -2.49 24.11 24.85
N ARG A 35 -3.09 23.69 25.97
CA ARG A 35 -2.67 24.10 27.32
C ARG A 35 -1.32 23.49 27.71
N ASN A 36 -1.04 22.26 27.30
CA ASN A 36 0.25 21.59 27.55
C ASN A 36 1.36 22.25 26.72
N GLU A 37 1.16 22.43 25.41
CA GLU A 37 2.09 23.15 24.53
C GLU A 37 2.38 24.58 25.03
N LEU A 38 1.34 25.32 25.44
CA LEU A 38 1.47 26.70 25.96
C LEU A 38 2.19 26.73 27.33
N ARG A 39 2.08 25.67 28.13
CA ARG A 39 2.82 25.51 29.39
C ARG A 39 4.30 25.19 29.15
N GLU A 40 4.59 24.28 28.23
CA GLU A 40 5.96 23.87 27.87
C GLU A 40 6.73 24.99 27.19
N THR A 41 6.12 25.67 26.22
CA THR A 41 6.70 26.86 25.57
C THR A 41 6.95 27.99 26.57
N LYS A 42 6.11 28.19 27.60
CA LYS A 42 6.38 29.13 28.70
C LYS A 42 7.59 28.73 29.54
N LEU A 43 7.66 27.47 30.00
CA LEU A 43 8.79 26.98 30.80
C LEU A 43 10.12 27.09 30.03
N LEU A 44 10.09 26.72 28.75
CA LEU A 44 11.22 26.81 27.83
C LEU A 44 11.64 28.27 27.59
N LEU A 45 10.68 29.19 27.38
CA LEU A 45 10.94 30.63 27.29
C LEU A 45 11.53 31.20 28.59
N ASP A 46 11.04 30.77 29.75
CA ASP A 46 11.54 31.23 31.06
C ASP A 46 12.91 30.63 31.42
N ALA A 47 13.31 29.50 30.82
CA ALA A 47 14.67 29.00 30.84
C ALA A 47 15.60 29.83 29.91
N TYR A 48 15.19 30.11 28.67
CA TYR A 48 15.92 31.02 27.78
C TYR A 48 16.15 32.41 28.39
N LYS A 49 15.16 32.99 29.08
CA LYS A 49 15.30 34.27 29.81
C LYS A 49 16.39 34.23 30.90
N LYS A 50 16.74 33.06 31.43
CA LYS A 50 17.82 32.87 32.41
C LYS A 50 19.20 32.68 31.75
N GLY A 51 19.28 32.76 30.42
CA GLY A 51 20.54 32.66 29.67
C GLY A 51 21.08 31.23 29.52
N SER A 52 20.24 30.20 29.67
CA SER A 52 20.65 28.80 29.45
C SER A 52 20.64 28.43 27.97
N ASP A 53 21.60 27.61 27.55
CA ASP A 53 21.60 26.98 26.22
C ASP A 53 20.33 26.15 26.00
N GLN A 54 19.88 26.04 24.75
CA GLN A 54 18.63 25.36 24.36
C GLN A 54 18.51 23.93 24.92
N GLU A 55 19.61 23.19 24.92
CA GLU A 55 19.68 21.82 25.42
C GLU A 55 19.50 21.75 26.95
N LYS A 56 20.14 22.65 27.70
CA LYS A 56 19.99 22.77 29.17
C LYS A 56 18.59 23.26 29.57
N ALA A 57 17.99 24.13 28.76
CA ALA A 57 16.60 24.54 28.92
C ALA A 57 15.65 23.35 28.79
N LEU A 58 15.79 22.56 27.73
CA LEU A 58 15.00 21.34 27.50
C LEU A 58 15.21 20.29 28.60
N GLU A 59 16.46 20.04 29.02
CA GLU A 59 16.78 19.09 30.09
C GLU A 59 16.17 19.51 31.44
N SER A 60 16.20 20.81 31.78
CA SER A 60 15.55 21.33 32.99
C SER A 60 14.04 21.12 32.96
N VAL A 61 13.38 21.36 31.82
CA VAL A 61 11.92 21.14 31.68
C VAL A 61 11.60 19.65 31.77
N LEU A 62 12.36 18.78 31.10
CA LEU A 62 12.18 17.33 31.18
C LEU A 62 12.38 16.80 32.61
N SER A 63 13.29 17.38 33.39
CA SER A 63 13.49 17.03 34.80
C SER A 63 12.27 17.43 35.66
N GLU A 64 11.75 18.65 35.50
CA GLU A 64 10.52 19.08 36.17
C GLU A 64 9.30 18.24 35.80
N GLU A 65 9.12 17.90 34.52
CA GLU A 65 7.98 17.10 34.07
C GLU A 65 8.07 15.65 34.55
N ARG A 66 9.27 15.06 34.62
CA ARG A 66 9.48 13.76 35.30
C ARG A 66 9.09 13.84 36.78
N ALA A 67 9.49 14.88 37.50
CA ALA A 67 9.12 15.07 38.90
C ALA A 67 7.60 15.22 39.10
N LYS A 68 6.93 16.00 38.24
CA LYS A 68 5.46 16.16 38.24
C LYS A 68 4.76 14.84 37.92
N LEU A 69 5.26 14.07 36.95
CA LEU A 69 4.71 12.76 36.60
C LEU A 69 4.83 11.75 37.75
N THR A 70 5.98 11.68 38.43
CA THR A 70 6.14 10.86 39.64
C THR A 70 5.21 11.34 40.77
N GLN A 71 5.05 12.65 40.97
CA GLN A 71 4.11 13.20 41.95
C GLN A 71 2.66 12.79 41.66
N VAL A 72 2.21 12.91 40.40
CA VAL A 72 0.87 12.48 39.97
C VAL A 72 0.69 10.98 40.12
N GLN A 73 1.70 10.16 39.82
CA GLN A 73 1.66 8.71 40.02
C GLN A 73 1.52 8.33 41.50
N VAL A 74 2.26 8.98 42.40
CA VAL A 74 2.14 8.80 43.86
C VAL A 74 0.77 9.26 44.38
N GLN A 75 0.25 10.38 43.87
CA GLN A 75 -1.10 10.86 44.18
C GLN A 75 -2.19 9.88 43.71
N ASN A 76 -2.07 9.34 42.49
CA ASN A 76 -3.00 8.36 41.95
C ASN A 76 -2.99 7.07 42.79
N ASN A 77 -1.82 6.53 43.11
CA ASN A 77 -1.68 5.39 44.02
C ASN A 77 -2.32 5.67 45.39
N THR A 78 -2.11 6.86 45.95
CA THR A 78 -2.71 7.27 47.24
C THR A 78 -4.23 7.37 47.16
N LEU A 79 -4.78 7.89 46.06
CA LEU A 79 -6.23 7.94 45.82
C LEU A 79 -6.83 6.54 45.63
N ASN A 80 -6.15 5.65 44.89
CA ASN A 80 -6.58 4.28 44.66
C ASN A 80 -6.63 3.46 45.98
N VAL A 81 -5.64 3.63 46.86
CA VAL A 81 -5.67 3.06 48.22
C VAL A 81 -6.83 3.60 49.05
N LYS A 82 -7.12 4.92 48.99
CA LYS A 82 -8.29 5.51 49.68
C LYS A 82 -9.61 5.00 49.14
N LEU A 83 -9.73 4.86 47.81
CA LEU A 83 -10.95 4.38 47.15
C LEU A 83 -11.27 2.96 47.62
N LYS A 84 -10.28 2.05 47.63
CA LYS A 84 -10.43 0.69 48.17
C LYS A 84 -10.84 0.68 49.66
N ALA A 85 -10.24 1.53 50.48
CA ALA A 85 -10.62 1.65 51.89
C ALA A 85 -12.10 2.07 52.05
N THR A 86 -12.56 3.06 51.27
CA THR A 86 -13.97 3.49 51.25
C THR A 86 -14.90 2.42 50.67
N ASP A 87 -14.48 1.63 49.67
CA ASP A 87 -15.26 0.51 49.15
C ASP A 87 -15.43 -0.61 50.20
N ASP A 88 -14.38 -0.92 50.97
CA ASP A 88 -14.44 -1.93 52.04
C ASP A 88 -15.21 -1.41 53.28
N GLU A 89 -15.14 -0.11 53.59
CA GLU A 89 -16.03 0.55 54.56
C GLU A 89 -17.50 0.48 54.11
N ASN A 90 -17.80 0.80 52.84
CA ASN A 90 -19.15 0.71 52.27
C ASN A 90 -19.69 -0.74 52.34
N ARG A 91 -18.88 -1.74 51.99
CA ARG A 91 -19.23 -3.17 52.13
C ARG A 91 -19.54 -3.55 53.57
N SER A 92 -18.78 -3.04 54.54
CA SER A 92 -19.04 -3.26 55.97
C SER A 92 -20.36 -2.64 56.41
N LEU A 93 -20.64 -1.40 55.99
CA LEU A 93 -21.89 -0.70 56.28
C LEU A 93 -23.10 -1.39 55.63
N GLU A 94 -22.99 -1.83 54.38
CA GLU A 94 -24.01 -2.65 53.72
C GLU A 94 -24.31 -3.94 54.48
N GLN A 95 -23.30 -4.61 55.02
CA GLN A 95 -23.50 -5.83 55.81
C GLN A 95 -24.20 -5.52 57.14
N GLN A 96 -23.78 -4.47 57.85
CA GLN A 96 -24.45 -4.01 59.06
C GLN A 96 -25.92 -3.64 58.80
N ILE A 97 -26.24 -3.03 57.65
CA ILE A 97 -27.62 -2.73 57.23
C ILE A 97 -28.42 -4.03 56.98
N LYS A 98 -27.83 -5.06 56.35
CA LYS A 98 -28.48 -6.37 56.16
C LYS A 98 -28.76 -7.04 57.52
N ASP A 99 -27.79 -7.04 58.42
CA ASP A 99 -27.89 -7.66 59.75
C ASP A 99 -28.92 -6.93 60.64
N GLN A 100 -28.95 -5.59 60.61
CA GLN A 100 -29.98 -4.81 61.30
C GLN A 100 -31.38 -5.05 60.73
N ASN A 101 -31.54 -5.12 59.41
CA ASN A 101 -32.84 -5.44 58.79
C ASN A 101 -33.33 -6.85 59.17
N ALA A 102 -32.43 -7.83 59.30
CA ALA A 102 -32.78 -9.16 59.81
C ALA A 102 -33.24 -9.12 61.28
N GLN A 103 -32.57 -8.34 62.14
CA GLN A 103 -33.01 -8.14 63.53
C GLN A 103 -34.37 -7.42 63.62
N ILE A 104 -34.62 -6.43 62.76
CA ILE A 104 -35.92 -5.74 62.67
C ILE A 104 -37.02 -6.71 62.22
N ALA A 105 -36.74 -7.63 61.29
CA ALA A 105 -37.69 -8.67 60.91
C ALA A 105 -38.01 -9.61 62.09
N GLU A 106 -36.99 -10.13 62.79
CA GLU A 106 -37.20 -10.96 63.98
C GLU A 106 -38.00 -10.24 65.08
N LEU A 107 -37.72 -8.96 65.34
CA LEU A 107 -38.43 -8.17 66.35
C LEU A 107 -39.88 -7.94 65.96
N ASN A 108 -40.18 -7.67 64.68
CA ASN A 108 -41.55 -7.55 64.19
C ASN A 108 -42.33 -8.86 64.30
N ASP A 109 -41.71 -10.01 64.00
CA ASP A 109 -42.41 -11.30 64.13
C ASP A 109 -42.60 -11.70 65.60
N LYS A 110 -41.66 -11.36 66.50
CA LYS A 110 -41.84 -11.48 67.97
C LYS A 110 -42.95 -10.55 68.49
N LEU A 111 -43.09 -9.35 67.92
CA LEU A 111 -44.13 -8.38 68.26
C LEU A 111 -45.51 -8.90 67.79
N LYS A 112 -45.67 -9.30 66.51
CA LYS A 112 -46.87 -9.97 65.99
C LYS A 112 -47.29 -11.15 66.89
N ALA A 113 -46.33 -11.99 67.30
CA ALA A 113 -46.57 -13.15 68.16
C ALA A 113 -46.93 -12.79 69.62
N ALA A 114 -46.61 -11.59 70.08
CA ALA A 114 -47.08 -11.06 71.37
C ALA A 114 -48.49 -10.46 71.23
N GLU A 115 -48.76 -9.70 70.17
CA GLU A 115 -50.08 -9.14 69.87
C GLU A 115 -51.15 -10.23 69.76
N SER A 116 -50.88 -11.31 69.00
CA SER A 116 -51.82 -12.45 68.89
C SER A 116 -52.10 -13.12 70.24
N LYS A 117 -51.15 -13.12 71.19
CA LYS A 117 -51.36 -13.65 72.56
C LYS A 117 -52.20 -12.69 73.40
N CYS A 118 -51.96 -11.38 73.30
CA CYS A 118 -52.79 -10.38 73.98
C CYS A 118 -54.23 -10.37 73.44
N ALA A 119 -54.42 -10.49 72.13
CA ALA A 119 -55.74 -10.62 71.51
C ALA A 119 -56.48 -11.88 71.98
N ALA A 120 -55.80 -13.02 72.06
CA ALA A 120 -56.37 -14.26 72.60
C ALA A 120 -56.78 -14.15 74.08
N LEU A 121 -56.07 -13.34 74.89
CA LEU A 121 -56.42 -13.07 76.29
C LEU A 121 -57.62 -12.10 76.45
N MET A 122 -57.93 -11.29 75.44
CA MET A 122 -59.05 -10.33 75.47
C MET A 122 -60.36 -10.87 74.88
N ALA A 123 -60.34 -12.05 74.24
CA ALA A 123 -61.43 -12.55 73.40
C ALA A 123 -62.21 -13.71 74.03
N GLN A 124 -63.06 -13.44 75.03
CA GLN A 124 -64.05 -14.43 75.50
C GLN A 124 -65.36 -14.42 74.69
N ASP A 125 -65.87 -15.63 74.46
CA ASP A 125 -67.14 -16.04 73.86
C ASP A 125 -67.48 -15.54 72.45
N GLU A 126 -68.05 -14.34 72.22
CA GLU A 126 -68.45 -13.95 70.84
C GLU A 126 -67.29 -13.51 69.95
N ALA A 127 -66.20 -13.00 70.54
CA ALA A 127 -65.01 -12.59 69.79
C ALA A 127 -64.28 -13.76 69.10
N MET A 128 -64.46 -15.01 69.55
CA MET A 128 -63.71 -16.16 69.02
C MET A 128 -64.03 -16.47 67.55
N ALA A 129 -65.26 -16.25 67.08
CA ALA A 129 -65.62 -16.48 65.67
C ALA A 129 -64.89 -15.51 64.73
N LEU A 130 -64.86 -14.22 65.08
CA LEU A 130 -64.13 -13.19 64.34
C LEU A 130 -62.60 -13.33 64.49
N SER A 131 -62.13 -13.71 65.68
CA SER A 131 -60.72 -13.99 65.95
C SER A 131 -60.18 -15.12 65.07
N ASN A 132 -60.91 -16.22 64.91
CA ASN A 132 -60.51 -17.32 64.01
C ASN A 132 -60.40 -16.86 62.55
N VAL A 133 -61.31 -16.01 62.06
CA VAL A 133 -61.21 -15.40 60.72
C VAL A 133 -59.99 -14.48 60.63
N PHE A 134 -59.71 -13.68 61.66
CA PHE A 134 -58.52 -12.82 61.74
C PHE A 134 -57.21 -13.63 61.75
N ILE A 135 -57.15 -14.73 62.50
CA ILE A 135 -55.98 -15.61 62.60
C ILE A 135 -55.71 -16.31 61.25
N GLU A 136 -56.75 -16.85 60.59
CA GLU A 136 -56.57 -17.49 59.29
C GLU A 136 -56.25 -16.47 58.19
N ALA A 137 -56.78 -15.24 58.27
CA ALA A 137 -56.39 -14.12 57.40
C ALA A 137 -54.95 -13.64 57.66
N GLN A 138 -54.51 -13.55 58.92
CA GLN A 138 -53.13 -13.18 59.31
C GLN A 138 -52.12 -14.26 58.89
N LYS A 139 -52.50 -15.54 58.94
CA LYS A 139 -51.75 -16.70 58.47
C LYS A 139 -51.66 -16.75 56.95
N SER A 140 -52.76 -16.50 56.25
CA SER A 140 -52.81 -16.36 54.78
C SER A 140 -51.97 -15.18 54.31
N SER A 141 -52.09 -14.02 54.97
CA SER A 141 -51.26 -12.83 54.75
C SER A 141 -49.78 -13.14 54.99
N SER A 142 -49.42 -13.82 56.07
CA SER A 142 -48.03 -14.24 56.34
C SER A 142 -47.48 -15.21 55.28
N MET A 143 -48.30 -16.13 54.73
CA MET A 143 -47.88 -16.97 53.61
C MET A 143 -47.72 -16.19 52.30
N LEU A 144 -48.57 -15.20 52.03
CA LEU A 144 -48.42 -14.28 50.89
C LEU A 144 -47.18 -13.39 51.05
N GLU A 145 -46.92 -12.86 52.25
CA GLU A 145 -45.71 -12.09 52.57
C GLU A 145 -44.45 -12.94 52.40
N GLY A 146 -44.46 -14.18 52.92
CA GLY A 146 -43.35 -15.13 52.78
C GLY A 146 -43.09 -15.58 51.33
N THR A 147 -44.14 -15.89 50.57
CA THR A 147 -43.99 -16.29 49.15
C THR A 147 -43.63 -15.10 48.25
N ALA A 148 -44.05 -13.88 48.58
CA ALA A 148 -43.59 -12.66 47.92
C ALA A 148 -42.10 -12.40 48.22
N LYS A 149 -41.67 -12.48 49.48
CA LYS A 149 -40.24 -12.37 49.87
C LYS A 149 -39.38 -13.44 49.20
N ALA A 150 -39.82 -14.69 49.16
CA ALA A 150 -39.10 -15.78 48.50
C ALA A 150 -38.93 -15.52 46.99
N LYS A 151 -39.98 -15.08 46.29
CA LYS A 151 -39.90 -14.71 44.87
C LYS A 151 -39.04 -13.47 44.64
N ALA A 152 -39.09 -12.47 45.52
CA ALA A 152 -38.24 -11.29 45.44
C ALA A 152 -36.76 -11.67 45.58
N ALA A 153 -36.40 -12.51 46.56
CA ALA A 153 -35.04 -13.01 46.73
C ALA A 153 -34.57 -13.90 45.56
N GLU A 154 -35.47 -14.73 44.99
CA GLU A 154 -35.16 -15.53 43.80
C GLU A 154 -34.89 -14.65 42.57
N ILE A 155 -35.67 -13.58 42.38
CA ILE A 155 -35.46 -12.58 41.32
C ILE A 155 -34.16 -11.82 41.57
N GLU A 156 -33.90 -11.34 42.79
CA GLU A 156 -32.69 -10.61 43.16
C GLU A 156 -31.43 -11.46 42.92
N PHE A 157 -31.45 -12.74 43.31
CA PHE A 157 -30.37 -13.68 43.05
C PHE A 157 -30.13 -13.89 41.55
N LYS A 158 -31.19 -14.09 40.76
CA LYS A 158 -31.09 -14.24 39.30
C LYS A 158 -30.58 -12.96 38.63
N SER A 159 -31.03 -11.78 39.06
CA SER A 159 -30.56 -10.50 38.53
C SER A 159 -29.11 -10.21 38.89
N LYS A 160 -28.68 -10.54 40.12
CA LYS A 160 -27.27 -10.44 40.53
C LYS A 160 -26.39 -11.38 39.72
N LYS A 161 -26.76 -12.66 39.63
CA LYS A 161 -26.00 -13.61 38.82
C LYS A 161 -25.94 -13.18 37.35
N LEU A 162 -27.06 -12.76 36.75
CA LEU A 162 -27.08 -12.31 35.35
C LEU A 162 -26.22 -11.06 35.12
N ALA A 163 -26.08 -10.17 36.12
CA ALA A 163 -25.15 -9.05 36.05
C ALA A 163 -23.68 -9.49 36.20
N GLU A 164 -23.39 -10.47 37.07
CA GLU A 164 -22.06 -11.08 37.21
C GLU A 164 -21.65 -11.83 35.94
N ASP A 165 -22.55 -12.63 35.35
CA ASP A 165 -22.36 -13.34 34.08
C ASP A 165 -22.07 -12.33 32.94
N ILE A 166 -22.87 -11.26 32.79
CA ILE A 166 -22.65 -10.22 31.77
C ILE A 166 -21.32 -9.48 31.96
N VAL A 167 -20.93 -9.16 33.19
CA VAL A 167 -19.64 -8.51 33.46
C VAL A 167 -18.48 -9.47 33.18
N SER A 168 -18.63 -10.76 33.48
CA SER A 168 -17.65 -11.79 33.13
C SER A 168 -17.47 -11.90 31.61
N ASP A 169 -18.57 -12.03 30.86
CA ASP A 169 -18.54 -12.15 29.39
C ASP A 169 -17.94 -10.89 28.75
N ALA A 170 -18.34 -9.70 29.19
CA ALA A 170 -17.79 -8.43 28.69
C ALA A 170 -16.29 -8.26 28.98
N ASN A 171 -15.80 -8.78 30.12
CA ASN A 171 -14.36 -8.80 30.41
C ASN A 171 -13.62 -9.77 29.48
N VAL A 172 -14.18 -10.94 29.20
CA VAL A 172 -13.59 -11.93 28.28
C VAL A 172 -13.58 -11.42 26.83
N GLU A 173 -14.63 -10.73 26.38
CA GLU A 173 -14.62 -10.04 25.07
C GLU A 173 -13.56 -8.93 25.03
N ALA A 174 -13.43 -8.14 26.11
CA ALA A 174 -12.40 -7.09 26.19
C ALA A 174 -10.97 -7.66 26.16
N GLU A 175 -10.70 -8.76 26.88
CA GLU A 175 -9.41 -9.46 26.83
C GLU A 175 -9.10 -10.00 25.42
N GLN A 176 -10.10 -10.55 24.72
CA GLN A 176 -9.94 -11.00 23.33
C GLN A 176 -9.63 -9.84 22.38
N ILE A 177 -10.36 -8.71 22.48
CA ILE A 177 -10.13 -7.51 21.66
C ILE A 177 -8.73 -6.93 21.92
N ILE A 178 -8.27 -6.90 23.18
CA ILE A 178 -6.91 -6.48 23.54
C ILE A 178 -5.88 -7.44 22.92
N PHE A 179 -6.06 -8.75 23.05
CA PHE A 179 -5.16 -9.75 22.48
C PHE A 179 -5.07 -9.67 20.96
N GLU A 180 -6.19 -9.47 20.24
CA GLU A 180 -6.18 -9.26 18.80
C GLU A 180 -5.51 -7.95 18.39
N ALA A 181 -5.69 -6.87 19.15
CA ALA A 181 -5.02 -5.59 18.93
C ALA A 181 -3.50 -5.69 19.17
N GLU A 182 -3.07 -6.35 20.25
CA GLU A 182 -1.65 -6.59 20.54
C GLU A 182 -1.01 -7.50 19.48
N ARG A 183 -1.70 -8.57 19.07
CA ARG A 183 -1.24 -9.47 18.02
C ARG A 183 -1.07 -8.75 16.68
N THR A 184 -2.08 -8.00 16.23
CA THR A 184 -2.03 -7.29 14.93
C THR A 184 -1.01 -6.14 14.95
N ALA A 185 -0.81 -5.48 16.10
CA ALA A 185 0.28 -4.54 16.30
C ALA A 185 1.65 -5.23 16.22
N ALA A 186 1.83 -6.39 16.87
CA ALA A 186 3.08 -7.15 16.82
C ALA A 186 3.40 -7.67 15.40
N GLU A 187 2.40 -8.20 14.69
CA GLU A 187 2.52 -8.60 13.27
C GLU A 187 2.92 -7.38 12.41
N THR A 188 2.27 -6.23 12.59
CA THR A 188 2.59 -4.98 11.85
C THR A 188 4.00 -4.47 12.15
N ILE A 189 4.46 -4.54 13.41
CA ILE A 189 5.82 -4.13 13.81
C ILE A 189 6.87 -5.08 13.23
N ALA A 190 6.60 -6.39 13.19
CA ALA A 190 7.47 -7.37 12.54
C ALA A 190 7.56 -7.10 11.02
N ASP A 191 6.43 -6.87 10.36
CA ASP A 191 6.38 -6.53 8.93
C ASP A 191 7.11 -5.22 8.60
N ALA A 192 6.95 -4.20 9.45
CA ALA A 192 7.66 -2.92 9.31
C ALA A 192 9.18 -3.09 9.46
N LYS A 193 9.64 -3.88 10.43
CA LYS A 193 11.06 -4.21 10.60
C LYS A 193 11.60 -5.01 9.42
N ASN A 194 10.90 -6.05 8.99
CA ASN A 194 11.29 -6.88 7.83
C ASN A 194 11.43 -6.03 6.55
N ARG A 195 10.53 -5.06 6.32
CA ARG A 195 10.63 -4.12 5.20
C ARG A 195 11.78 -3.13 5.37
N ALA A 196 12.04 -2.63 6.57
CA ALA A 196 13.18 -1.75 6.84
C ALA A 196 14.52 -2.48 6.59
N GLU A 197 14.66 -3.71 7.09
CA GLU A 197 15.82 -4.59 6.88
C GLU A 197 16.04 -4.85 5.37
N GLN A 198 14.98 -5.17 4.63
CA GLN A 198 15.02 -5.35 3.17
C GLN A 198 15.44 -4.07 2.44
N MET A 199 14.97 -2.90 2.86
CA MET A 199 15.37 -1.61 2.28
C MET A 199 16.81 -1.25 2.63
N GLU A 200 17.30 -1.56 3.83
CA GLU A 200 18.70 -1.37 4.21
C GLU A 200 19.63 -2.29 3.41
N VAL A 201 19.31 -3.58 3.31
CA VAL A 201 20.06 -4.54 2.49
C VAL A 201 20.05 -4.11 1.01
N ALA A 202 18.91 -3.68 0.47
CA ALA A 202 18.83 -3.15 -0.90
C ALA A 202 19.67 -1.87 -1.08
N SER A 203 19.65 -0.95 -0.11
CA SER A 203 20.46 0.28 -0.12
C SER A 203 21.95 -0.02 -0.06
N ASN A 204 22.38 -0.95 0.80
CA ASN A 204 23.77 -1.40 0.90
C ASN A 204 24.23 -2.11 -0.38
N ASN A 205 23.38 -2.94 -1.00
CA ASN A 205 23.66 -3.58 -2.29
C ASN A 205 23.77 -2.55 -3.44
N LEU A 206 22.87 -1.57 -3.51
CA LEU A 206 22.96 -0.47 -4.48
C LEU A 206 24.23 0.37 -4.27
N ARG A 207 24.61 0.63 -3.02
CA ARG A 207 25.85 1.34 -2.67
C ARG A 207 27.09 0.53 -3.06
N ALA A 208 27.08 -0.79 -2.89
CA ALA A 208 28.15 -1.67 -3.33
C ALA A 208 28.28 -1.69 -4.86
N ALA A 209 27.17 -1.81 -5.60
CA ALA A 209 27.15 -1.73 -7.06
C ALA A 209 27.68 -0.38 -7.57
N ALA A 210 27.19 0.73 -7.01
CA ALA A 210 27.65 2.08 -7.38
C ALA A 210 29.14 2.31 -7.07
N LEU A 211 29.71 1.65 -6.06
CA LEU A 211 31.15 1.68 -5.78
C LEU A 211 31.97 0.90 -6.82
N ASP A 212 31.46 -0.21 -7.34
CA ASP A 212 32.12 -0.97 -8.42
C ASP A 212 31.98 -0.26 -9.79
N ASP A 213 30.84 0.37 -10.06
CA ASP A 213 30.65 1.27 -11.20
C ASP A 213 31.66 2.44 -11.15
N VAL A 214 31.82 3.09 -10.00
CA VAL A 214 32.82 4.16 -9.81
C VAL A 214 34.26 3.63 -9.92
N ALA A 215 34.54 2.43 -9.42
CA ALA A 215 35.85 1.79 -9.59
C ALA A 215 36.14 1.43 -11.05
N THR A 216 35.13 1.04 -11.82
CA THR A 216 35.21 0.73 -13.25
C THR A 216 35.35 2.00 -14.08
N LEU A 217 34.59 3.05 -13.80
CA LEU A 217 34.75 4.37 -14.39
C LEU A 217 36.16 4.93 -14.12
N LYS A 218 36.70 4.76 -12.90
CA LYS A 218 38.08 5.15 -12.57
C LYS A 218 39.12 4.42 -13.42
N LYS A 219 38.93 3.11 -13.69
CA LYS A 219 39.81 2.34 -14.60
C LYS A 219 39.70 2.87 -16.03
N GLN A 220 38.50 3.17 -16.52
CA GLN A 220 38.26 3.71 -17.86
C GLN A 220 38.89 5.11 -18.03
N VAL A 221 38.72 6.00 -17.06
CA VAL A 221 39.33 7.34 -17.07
C VAL A 221 40.86 7.26 -17.01
N ALA A 222 41.42 6.35 -16.21
CA ALA A 222 42.87 6.13 -16.18
C ALA A 222 43.40 5.58 -17.51
N PHE A 223 42.70 4.64 -18.14
CA PHE A 223 43.03 4.14 -19.48
C PHE A 223 42.92 5.22 -20.57
N MET A 224 41.93 6.12 -20.48
CA MET A 224 41.83 7.26 -21.39
C MET A 224 42.97 8.27 -21.17
N ALA A 225 43.40 8.50 -19.93
CA ALA A 225 44.56 9.35 -19.65
C ALA A 225 45.85 8.76 -20.23
N ASP A 226 46.11 7.47 -20.00
CA ASP A 226 47.23 6.72 -20.58
C ASP A 226 47.21 6.72 -22.12
N ALA A 227 46.03 6.57 -22.73
CA ALA A 227 45.85 6.69 -24.18
C ALA A 227 46.11 8.12 -24.71
N PHE A 228 45.86 9.17 -23.91
CA PHE A 228 46.19 10.55 -24.29
C PHE A 228 47.67 10.91 -24.03
N GLU A 229 48.30 10.36 -23.00
CA GLU A 229 49.74 10.53 -22.74
C GLU A 229 50.57 9.79 -23.79
N THR A 230 50.24 8.54 -24.13
CA THR A 230 50.86 7.82 -25.25
C THR A 230 50.61 8.49 -26.60
N LEU A 231 49.42 9.06 -26.85
CA LEU A 231 49.17 9.86 -28.06
C LEU A 231 49.96 11.18 -28.09
N ARG A 232 50.21 11.80 -26.93
CA ARG A 232 51.02 13.01 -26.83
C ARG A 232 52.50 12.72 -27.08
N ASP A 233 53.03 11.71 -26.41
CA ASP A 233 54.47 11.48 -26.33
C ASP A 233 54.97 10.58 -27.48
N GLU A 234 54.21 9.53 -27.87
CA GLU A 234 54.53 8.73 -29.05
C GLU A 234 53.83 9.21 -30.34
N GLY A 235 52.76 10.01 -30.26
CA GLY A 235 51.98 10.37 -31.46
C GLY A 235 52.76 11.23 -32.45
N ILE A 236 53.61 12.14 -31.97
CA ILE A 236 54.55 12.90 -32.81
C ILE A 236 55.52 11.92 -33.48
N ASP A 237 56.16 11.06 -32.68
CA ASP A 237 57.09 10.02 -33.12
C ASP A 237 56.49 9.08 -34.19
N ARG A 238 55.23 8.67 -34.00
CA ARG A 238 54.46 7.82 -34.92
C ARG A 238 54.06 8.58 -36.19
N LEU A 239 53.72 9.87 -36.09
CA LEU A 239 53.46 10.72 -37.25
C LEU A 239 54.73 11.02 -38.05
N GLU A 240 55.88 11.23 -37.40
CA GLU A 240 57.17 11.37 -38.09
C GLU A 240 57.61 10.05 -38.75
N LYS A 241 57.41 8.90 -38.11
CA LYS A 241 57.64 7.58 -38.72
C LYS A 241 56.71 7.32 -39.90
N ALA A 242 55.42 7.68 -39.79
CA ALA A 242 54.47 7.61 -40.89
C ALA A 242 54.85 8.56 -42.04
N LYS A 243 55.30 9.78 -41.73
CA LYS A 243 55.84 10.72 -42.72
C LYS A 243 57.10 10.18 -43.38
N ALA A 244 58.06 9.63 -42.64
CA ALA A 244 59.27 9.03 -43.20
C ALA A 244 58.97 7.81 -44.09
N LEU A 245 57.92 7.04 -43.78
CA LEU A 245 57.41 5.97 -44.65
C LEU A 245 56.72 6.52 -45.91
N LEU A 246 56.01 7.64 -45.81
CA LEU A 246 55.41 8.34 -46.97
C LEU A 246 56.48 8.99 -47.85
N ASP A 247 57.43 9.73 -47.28
CA ASP A 247 58.60 10.28 -47.97
C ASP A 247 59.43 9.13 -48.60
N GLY A 248 59.55 7.99 -47.92
CA GLY A 248 60.22 6.78 -48.43
C GLY A 248 59.48 6.08 -49.57
N THR A 249 58.15 6.03 -49.53
CA THR A 249 57.33 5.51 -50.64
C THR A 249 57.27 6.49 -51.81
N GLU A 250 57.20 7.79 -51.56
CA GLU A 250 57.30 8.82 -52.60
C GLU A 250 58.67 8.77 -53.30
N ASN A 251 59.77 8.61 -52.55
CA ASN A 251 61.10 8.47 -53.12
C ASN A 251 61.30 7.15 -53.88
N THR A 252 60.73 6.03 -53.44
CA THR A 252 60.79 4.77 -54.21
C THR A 252 59.90 4.80 -55.47
N LEU A 253 58.75 5.45 -55.41
CA LEU A 253 57.90 5.74 -56.59
C LEU A 253 58.61 6.67 -57.58
N LYS A 254 59.37 7.68 -57.10
CA LYS A 254 60.21 8.53 -57.94
C LYS A 254 61.40 7.77 -58.54
N SER A 255 62.09 6.92 -57.76
CA SER A 255 63.25 6.15 -58.25
C SER A 255 62.88 5.00 -59.20
N GLY A 256 61.65 4.48 -59.12
CA GLY A 256 61.12 3.52 -60.10
C GLY A 256 60.81 4.14 -61.47
N GLY A 257 60.82 5.47 -61.56
CA GLY A 257 60.34 6.21 -62.74
C GLY A 257 58.82 6.31 -62.76
N VAL A 258 58.29 7.39 -63.35
CA VAL A 258 56.84 7.61 -63.45
C VAL A 258 56.20 6.45 -64.22
N PRO A 259 55.17 5.76 -63.66
CA PRO A 259 54.47 4.70 -64.36
C PRO A 259 53.75 5.25 -65.59
N VAL A 260 54.37 5.12 -66.76
CA VAL A 260 53.70 5.38 -68.04
C VAL A 260 52.61 4.33 -68.22
N PHE A 261 51.36 4.76 -68.28
CA PHE A 261 50.22 3.89 -68.58
C PHE A 261 50.51 3.11 -69.87
N ARG A 262 50.66 1.80 -69.75
CA ARG A 262 50.58 0.87 -70.87
C ARG A 262 49.17 0.31 -70.89
N GLU A 263 48.46 0.55 -71.98
CA GLU A 263 47.16 -0.09 -72.22
C GLU A 263 47.34 -1.62 -72.17
N PRO A 264 46.49 -2.35 -71.44
CA PRO A 264 46.55 -3.81 -71.42
C PRO A 264 46.36 -4.36 -72.83
N LYS A 265 47.27 -5.24 -73.27
CA LYS A 265 46.99 -6.07 -74.45
C LYS A 265 45.81 -6.97 -74.11
N VAL A 266 44.66 -6.69 -74.74
CA VAL A 266 43.51 -7.59 -74.72
C VAL A 266 43.93 -8.90 -75.38
N TYR A 267 43.92 -9.97 -74.60
CA TYR A 267 43.88 -11.33 -75.11
C TYR A 267 42.45 -11.81 -74.95
N GLU A 268 41.85 -12.25 -76.06
CA GLU A 268 40.48 -12.77 -76.06
C GLU A 268 40.44 -14.11 -75.28
N PRO A 269 39.51 -14.28 -74.33
CA PRO A 269 39.41 -15.52 -73.58
C PRO A 269 38.71 -16.59 -74.41
N GLU A 270 39.44 -17.63 -74.82
CA GLU A 270 38.82 -18.93 -75.11
C GLU A 270 38.23 -19.48 -73.79
N ILE A 271 36.94 -19.82 -73.79
CA ILE A 271 36.19 -20.19 -72.57
C ILE A 271 35.99 -21.72 -72.52
N PRO A 272 36.56 -22.43 -71.53
CA PRO A 272 36.06 -23.72 -71.08
C PRO A 272 34.85 -23.52 -70.16
N GLU A 273 33.73 -24.15 -70.46
CA GLU A 273 32.49 -24.00 -69.68
C GLU A 273 32.60 -24.58 -68.25
N GLN A 274 31.96 -23.93 -67.28
CA GLN A 274 31.77 -24.49 -65.94
C GLN A 274 30.52 -25.38 -65.90
N PRO A 275 30.59 -26.62 -65.38
CA PRO A 275 29.41 -27.44 -65.12
C PRO A 275 28.69 -26.98 -63.83
N ILE A 276 27.97 -25.86 -63.92
CA ILE A 276 27.01 -25.43 -62.89
C ILE A 276 25.76 -26.31 -62.98
N THR A 277 25.21 -26.70 -61.83
CA THR A 277 24.08 -27.65 -61.74
C THR A 277 22.76 -27.06 -62.25
N LEU A 278 21.91 -27.94 -62.79
CA LEU A 278 20.68 -27.61 -63.54
C LEU A 278 19.66 -26.73 -62.78
N SER A 279 19.78 -26.63 -61.46
CA SER A 279 18.87 -25.94 -60.55
C SER A 279 19.07 -24.42 -60.45
N GLU A 280 20.24 -23.89 -60.76
CA GLU A 280 20.53 -22.46 -60.60
C GLU A 280 20.27 -21.66 -61.88
N LYS A 281 20.57 -22.23 -63.06
CA LYS A 281 20.39 -21.56 -64.36
C LYS A 281 18.97 -21.04 -64.60
N MET A 282 17.95 -21.81 -64.21
CA MET A 282 16.54 -21.40 -64.34
C MET A 282 16.08 -20.29 -63.36
N ARG A 283 16.90 -19.86 -62.40
CA ARG A 283 16.56 -18.77 -61.46
C ARG A 283 17.16 -17.42 -61.82
N GLU A 284 18.20 -17.38 -62.64
CA GLU A 284 18.85 -16.13 -63.05
C GLU A 284 18.30 -15.61 -64.39
N ASP A 285 18.02 -16.49 -65.36
CA ASP A 285 17.52 -16.09 -66.69
C ASP A 285 16.19 -15.31 -66.57
N SER A 286 15.23 -15.80 -65.78
CA SER A 286 13.93 -15.11 -65.57
C SER A 286 14.04 -13.76 -64.85
N ARG A 287 15.10 -13.52 -64.08
CA ARG A 287 15.36 -12.20 -63.46
C ARG A 287 16.01 -11.23 -64.44
N ASN A 288 16.93 -11.74 -65.26
CA ASN A 288 17.63 -10.95 -66.27
C ASN A 288 16.72 -10.52 -67.43
N GLU A 289 15.74 -11.32 -67.84
CA GLU A 289 14.74 -10.89 -68.84
C GLU A 289 13.87 -9.73 -68.34
N ASP A 290 13.34 -9.83 -67.12
CA ASP A 290 12.44 -8.83 -66.53
C ASP A 290 13.11 -7.46 -66.36
N GLU A 291 14.38 -7.43 -65.96
CA GLU A 291 15.16 -6.18 -65.89
C GLU A 291 15.50 -5.61 -67.27
N ARG A 292 15.80 -6.46 -68.27
CA ARG A 292 16.10 -6.01 -69.63
C ARG A 292 14.88 -5.37 -70.28
N ARG A 293 13.69 -5.98 -70.14
CA ARG A 293 12.42 -5.43 -70.67
C ARG A 293 12.09 -4.07 -70.05
N LYS A 294 12.21 -3.93 -68.72
CA LYS A 294 11.97 -2.65 -68.01
C LYS A 294 12.94 -1.55 -68.47
N LYS A 295 14.25 -1.85 -68.57
CA LYS A 295 15.26 -0.90 -69.08
C LYS A 295 15.00 -0.49 -70.53
N GLN A 296 14.50 -1.40 -71.37
CA GLN A 296 14.16 -1.10 -72.76
C GLN A 296 12.89 -0.24 -72.87
N GLU A 297 11.85 -0.51 -72.08
CA GLU A 297 10.67 0.34 -72.00
C GLU A 297 10.97 1.76 -71.48
N GLU A 298 11.89 1.91 -70.52
CA GLU A 298 12.34 3.22 -70.04
C GLU A 298 13.12 3.98 -71.11
N LEU A 299 13.99 3.31 -71.86
CA LEU A 299 14.74 3.89 -72.99
C LEU A 299 13.81 4.34 -74.12
N ASP A 300 12.81 3.56 -74.50
CA ASP A 300 11.85 3.94 -75.55
C ASP A 300 10.92 5.09 -75.08
N LYS A 301 10.55 5.14 -73.79
CA LYS A 301 9.82 6.30 -73.21
C LYS A 301 10.69 7.57 -73.22
N LEU A 302 11.96 7.48 -72.84
CA LEU A 302 12.94 8.57 -72.93
C LEU A 302 13.13 9.04 -74.38
N ARG A 303 13.18 8.11 -75.34
CA ARG A 303 13.28 8.40 -76.77
C ARG A 303 12.03 9.11 -77.29
N GLN A 304 10.82 8.65 -76.93
CA GLN A 304 9.58 9.33 -77.31
C GLN A 304 9.45 10.74 -76.69
N MET A 305 9.98 10.96 -75.48
CA MET A 305 10.07 12.31 -74.90
C MET A 305 11.07 13.19 -75.66
N ALA A 306 12.22 12.65 -76.10
CA ALA A 306 13.18 13.40 -76.91
C ALA A 306 12.62 13.76 -78.31
N GLU A 307 12.01 12.80 -79.01
CA GLU A 307 11.45 12.98 -80.35
C GLU A 307 10.22 13.92 -80.35
N SER A 308 9.43 13.94 -79.26
CA SER A 308 8.29 14.86 -79.10
C SER A 308 8.67 16.29 -78.63
N ILE A 309 9.87 16.48 -78.05
CA ILE A 309 10.43 17.80 -77.76
C ILE A 309 11.16 18.39 -78.99
N GLY A 310 11.76 17.56 -79.83
CA GLY A 310 12.52 18.00 -81.01
C GLY A 310 11.69 18.53 -82.19
N SER A 311 10.36 18.35 -82.18
CA SER A 311 9.55 18.34 -83.42
C SER A 311 8.32 19.27 -83.40
N LYS A 312 8.47 20.56 -83.08
CA LYS A 312 7.40 21.57 -83.29
C LYS A 312 7.88 22.88 -83.90
N LYS A 313 7.89 22.92 -85.24
CA LYS A 313 7.72 24.14 -86.04
C LYS A 313 6.98 23.80 -87.33
N GLU A 314 5.74 24.29 -87.46
CA GLU A 314 4.84 24.21 -88.64
C GLU A 314 4.43 22.77 -89.08
N GLY A 315 3.15 22.38 -89.23
CA GLY A 315 1.87 23.02 -88.87
C GLY A 315 0.66 22.30 -89.54
N SER A 316 -0.57 22.44 -88.99
CA SER A 316 -1.87 21.99 -89.56
C SER A 316 -2.11 20.45 -89.63
N ASP A 317 -3.31 19.85 -89.56
CA ASP A 317 -4.66 20.24 -89.06
C ASP A 317 -5.57 18.97 -88.94
N LYS A 318 -6.58 18.94 -88.04
CA LYS A 318 -7.76 18.01 -88.00
C LYS A 318 -7.53 16.47 -87.84
N ASP A 319 -8.48 15.61 -87.41
CA ASP A 319 -9.78 15.70 -86.66
C ASP A 319 -10.30 14.28 -86.26
N ASN A 320 -11.11 14.15 -85.18
CA ASN A 320 -12.05 13.03 -84.80
C ASN A 320 -11.55 11.54 -84.70
N THR A 321 -12.17 10.55 -84.02
CA THR A 321 -13.26 10.43 -82.98
C THR A 321 -13.06 9.12 -82.15
N GLU A 322 -13.66 9.03 -80.94
CA GLU A 322 -14.28 7.82 -80.27
C GLU A 322 -13.48 6.48 -80.10
N GLU A 323 -13.75 5.54 -79.17
CA GLU A 323 -14.69 5.43 -78.03
C GLU A 323 -14.13 4.55 -76.86
N LYS A 324 -14.98 4.23 -75.86
CA LYS A 324 -14.75 3.37 -74.66
C LYS A 324 -15.16 1.89 -74.92
N PRO A 325 -15.07 0.91 -73.97
CA PRO A 325 -14.69 0.91 -72.54
C PRO A 325 -13.39 0.06 -72.29
N SER A 326 -13.13 -0.81 -71.29
CA SER A 326 -13.88 -1.42 -70.16
C SER A 326 -12.96 -1.97 -69.03
N ALA A 327 -13.58 -2.72 -68.09
CA ALA A 327 -13.02 -3.59 -67.03
C ALA A 327 -13.99 -4.82 -66.89
N PRO A 328 -13.98 -5.73 -65.88
CA PRO A 328 -13.18 -5.85 -64.63
C PRO A 328 -12.79 -7.32 -64.26
N THR A 329 -12.62 -7.62 -62.94
CA THR A 329 -12.78 -8.94 -62.25
C THR A 329 -11.76 -10.08 -62.49
N ASP A 330 -11.46 -11.03 -61.56
CA ASP A 330 -11.60 -11.14 -60.08
C ASP A 330 -10.89 -12.42 -59.53
N ASN A 331 -10.57 -12.49 -58.22
CA ASN A 331 -10.38 -13.68 -57.32
C ASN A 331 -9.51 -14.91 -57.75
N SER A 332 -9.07 -15.89 -56.93
CA SER A 332 -8.93 -16.09 -55.45
C SER A 332 -8.10 -17.38 -55.15
N GLY A 333 -7.46 -17.48 -53.96
CA GLY A 333 -6.92 -18.74 -53.39
C GLY A 333 -5.43 -19.05 -53.68
N GLU A 334 -4.68 -19.84 -52.89
CA GLU A 334 -4.98 -20.51 -51.61
C GLU A 334 -3.69 -20.71 -50.74
N LYS A 335 -3.77 -21.39 -49.58
CA LYS A 335 -2.73 -21.58 -48.52
C LYS A 335 -1.94 -22.92 -48.71
N PRO A 336 -0.97 -23.39 -47.85
CA PRO A 336 -0.69 -23.06 -46.43
C PRO A 336 0.82 -23.00 -45.96
N ALA A 337 1.03 -22.80 -44.63
CA ALA A 337 2.19 -23.19 -43.77
C ALA A 337 3.62 -22.72 -44.14
N GLU A 338 4.59 -22.48 -43.24
CA GLU A 338 4.79 -22.47 -41.77
C GLU A 338 5.89 -21.39 -41.50
N GLY A 339 6.25 -20.88 -40.31
CA GLY A 339 5.91 -21.12 -38.90
C GLY A 339 6.55 -19.99 -38.05
N GLU A 340 6.24 -19.90 -36.75
CA GLU A 340 6.28 -18.61 -36.01
C GLU A 340 7.55 -18.29 -35.18
N LYS A 341 7.76 -17.00 -34.90
CA LYS A 341 8.73 -16.49 -33.90
C LYS A 341 8.06 -16.31 -32.53
N LYS A 342 8.70 -16.78 -31.46
CA LYS A 342 8.23 -16.61 -30.08
C LYS A 342 8.26 -15.14 -29.64
N GLY A 343 7.10 -14.60 -29.25
CA GLY A 343 6.97 -13.36 -28.48
C GLY A 343 6.26 -13.65 -27.15
N GLY A 344 6.93 -13.43 -26.02
CA GLY A 344 6.39 -13.81 -24.71
C GLY A 344 5.32 -12.85 -24.19
N LYS A 345 4.11 -13.36 -23.94
CA LYS A 345 3.15 -12.81 -22.99
C LYS A 345 2.71 -13.93 -22.04
N ILE A 346 2.55 -13.61 -20.76
CA ILE A 346 2.17 -14.59 -19.73
C ILE A 346 0.66 -14.52 -19.56
N ASP A 347 -0.05 -15.57 -19.98
CA ASP A 347 -1.50 -15.65 -19.80
C ASP A 347 -1.85 -15.94 -18.33
N LEU A 348 -2.15 -14.86 -17.61
CA LEU A 348 -2.57 -14.87 -16.20
C LEU A 348 -3.76 -15.81 -15.93
N ALA A 349 -4.64 -16.03 -16.93
CA ALA A 349 -5.75 -16.97 -16.86
C ALA A 349 -5.28 -18.44 -16.63
N ALA A 350 -4.19 -18.86 -17.27
CA ALA A 350 -3.63 -20.20 -17.10
C ALA A 350 -2.98 -20.38 -15.71
N LEU A 351 -2.41 -19.31 -15.15
CA LEU A 351 -1.88 -19.29 -13.79
C LEU A 351 -3.00 -19.38 -12.73
N ALA A 352 -4.08 -18.62 -12.90
CA ALA A 352 -5.24 -18.66 -12.00
C ALA A 352 -5.89 -20.06 -11.96
N ALA A 353 -6.06 -20.72 -13.11
CA ALA A 353 -6.55 -22.09 -13.18
C ALA A 353 -5.66 -23.08 -12.42
N LYS A 354 -4.32 -22.89 -12.47
CA LYS A 354 -3.36 -23.77 -11.80
C LYS A 354 -3.29 -23.54 -10.28
N ALA A 355 -3.54 -22.32 -9.81
CA ALA A 355 -3.63 -22.01 -8.37
C ALA A 355 -4.84 -22.69 -7.71
N ASN A 356 -6.02 -22.62 -8.34
CA ASN A 356 -7.25 -23.25 -7.84
C ASN A 356 -7.18 -24.79 -7.76
N ALA A 357 -6.24 -25.43 -8.48
CA ALA A 357 -5.99 -26.87 -8.41
C ALA A 357 -5.11 -27.29 -7.21
N ILE A 358 -4.45 -26.34 -6.53
CA ILE A 358 -3.54 -26.62 -5.41
C ILE A 358 -4.24 -26.43 -4.05
N GLY A 359 -5.31 -25.62 -3.98
CA GLY A 359 -6.08 -25.37 -2.76
C GLY A 359 -7.05 -26.48 -2.32
N LYS A 360 -6.92 -27.72 -2.84
CA LYS A 360 -7.74 -28.87 -2.48
C LYS A 360 -6.96 -30.20 -2.52
N ASN A 361 -6.19 -30.47 -1.47
CA ASN A 361 -5.85 -31.80 -0.94
C ASN A 361 -5.52 -31.64 0.55
#